data_AF-A0A554VIH4-F1
#
_entry.id   AF-A0A554VIH4-F1
#
_cell.length_a   1.000
_cell.length_b   1.000
_cell.length_c   1.000
_cell.angle_alpha   90.00
_cell.angle_beta   90.00
_cell.angle_gamma   90.00
#
_symmetry.space_group_name_H-M   'P 1'
#
loop_
_entity.id
_entity.type
_entity.pdbx_description
1 polymer ?
#
loop_
_entity_poly.entity_id
_entity_poly.type
_entity_poly.pdbx_seq_one_letter_code
_entity_poly.pdbx_strand_id
1 'polypeptide(L)'
;MKYSIRCLLWLLIATTQVFFANDGAYYASGNHLVPITDADIAVTKEILKVTRYKEEFLSVDVYYEFYNHGNDKKVLVGFEAPSPSGDVDGYPINGKHPYINRFSVEMNTVNLSYKTAIVSDSLYYKNGEILAKTENEVIGSDFNTNDPEFYYVYHFNANFKKGKNVIRHKYIFKLSGSVMDKYSFDYILTAANRWSNKQIDDFTLIVDMGNEASFSINKSFYSGNEDWEITGKGLKSFNKEREFTDFYIEEGSLTFHKKNFVSKDELYISSSRNFQYCQKEEFDAQECTIIPFDISFQEKLQDVKDEKSYKILRNLPYARRGYVFKTDFIQAYYQKQSWYTKNPTYVAELEPLTKAEKNWLKFLKANVSF
;
A
#
# COMPACT_ATOMS: atom_id res chain seq x y z
N MET A 1 33.48 40.68 -30.20
CA MET A 1 32.27 39.93 -29.79
C MET A 1 32.63 38.73 -28.91
N LYS A 2 33.43 38.91 -27.85
CA LYS A 2 33.96 37.82 -26.98
C LYS A 2 33.67 38.00 -25.48
N TYR A 3 32.88 39.01 -25.10
CA TYR A 3 32.60 39.33 -23.70
C TYR A 3 31.13 39.16 -23.28
N SER A 4 30.23 38.73 -24.16
CA SER A 4 28.79 38.64 -23.86
C SER A 4 28.31 37.22 -23.49
N ILE A 5 29.16 36.20 -23.59
CA ILE A 5 28.78 34.79 -23.33
C ILE A 5 29.05 34.38 -21.86
N ARG A 6 29.93 35.11 -21.15
CA ARG A 6 30.27 34.77 -19.76
C ARG A 6 29.26 35.23 -18.70
N CYS A 7 28.39 36.19 -19.01
CA CYS A 7 27.33 36.61 -18.07
C CYS A 7 26.07 35.73 -18.14
N LEU A 8 25.80 35.05 -19.25
CA LEU A 8 24.65 34.13 -19.33
C LEU A 8 24.87 32.81 -18.60
N LEU A 9 26.13 32.37 -18.44
CA LEU A 9 26.44 31.13 -17.71
C LEU A 9 26.30 31.27 -16.19
N TRP A 10 26.39 32.49 -15.64
CA TRP A 10 26.19 32.74 -14.21
C TRP A 10 24.72 32.91 -13.82
N LEU A 11 23.84 33.23 -14.77
CA LEU A 11 22.39 33.26 -14.53
C LEU A 11 21.72 31.87 -14.61
N LEU A 12 22.31 30.93 -15.36
CA LEU A 12 21.77 29.56 -15.47
C LEU A 12 22.12 28.65 -14.28
N ILE A 13 23.15 28.98 -13.50
CA ILE A 13 23.53 28.19 -12.32
C ILE A 13 22.67 28.56 -11.08
N ALA A 14 21.96 29.70 -11.12
CA ALA A 14 21.13 30.19 -10.02
C ALA A 14 19.69 29.63 -9.98
N THR A 15 19.33 28.69 -10.85
CA THR A 15 17.96 28.11 -10.90
C THR A 15 17.89 26.60 -10.64
N THR A 16 19.00 25.97 -10.23
CA THR A 16 18.94 24.61 -9.64
C THR A 16 18.58 24.67 -8.15
N GLN A 17 17.56 25.46 -7.82
CA GLN A 17 16.77 25.13 -6.64
C GLN A 17 16.02 23.86 -7.05
N VAL A 18 16.44 22.73 -6.49
CA VAL A 18 15.61 21.52 -6.50
C VAL A 18 14.36 21.92 -5.70
N PHE A 19 13.37 22.45 -6.40
CA PHE A 19 12.02 22.51 -5.87
C PHE A 19 11.63 21.06 -5.69
N PHE A 20 11.77 20.55 -4.46
CA PHE A 20 11.03 19.38 -4.04
C PHE A 20 9.56 19.78 -4.10
N ALA A 21 8.93 19.53 -5.25
CA ALA A 21 7.49 19.50 -5.31
C ALA A 21 7.08 18.34 -4.40
N ASN A 22 6.67 18.65 -3.17
CA ASN A 22 6.24 17.68 -2.19
C ASN A 22 4.81 17.26 -2.50
N ASP A 23 4.59 16.68 -3.67
CA ASP A 23 3.26 16.33 -4.18
C ASP A 23 2.68 15.08 -3.51
N GLY A 24 3.09 14.76 -2.29
CA GLY A 24 2.62 13.61 -1.52
C GLY A 24 3.17 13.51 -0.11
N ALA A 25 2.54 12.63 0.64
CA ALA A 25 2.78 12.34 2.03
C ALA A 25 3.17 10.87 2.18
N TYR A 26 4.44 10.61 2.46
CA TYR A 26 4.93 9.30 2.87
C TYR A 26 4.87 9.21 4.39
N TYR A 27 4.01 8.35 4.92
CA TYR A 27 3.83 8.21 6.37
C TYR A 27 4.71 7.11 6.96
N ALA A 28 4.75 5.91 6.37
CA ALA A 28 5.53 4.78 6.86
C ALA A 28 5.53 3.64 5.82
N SER A 29 6.42 2.67 6.00
CA SER A 29 6.37 1.35 5.34
C SER A 29 6.31 0.22 6.37
N GLY A 30 5.83 -0.93 5.92
CA GLY A 30 6.07 -2.19 6.60
C GLY A 30 7.45 -2.76 6.29
N ASN A 31 7.89 -3.73 7.08
CA ASN A 31 9.19 -4.37 6.92
C ASN A 31 9.19 -5.77 7.54
N HIS A 32 9.95 -6.68 6.94
CA HIS A 32 10.28 -7.96 7.55
C HIS A 32 11.13 -7.75 8.82
N LEU A 33 10.93 -8.56 9.86
CA LEU A 33 11.83 -8.59 11.03
C LEU A 33 13.25 -9.00 10.63
N VAL A 34 14.28 -8.26 11.02
CA VAL A 34 15.67 -8.55 10.67
C VAL A 34 16.49 -9.02 11.87
N PRO A 35 17.47 -9.91 11.69
CA PRO A 35 18.46 -10.16 12.73
C PRO A 35 19.42 -8.96 12.81
N ILE A 36 19.52 -8.33 13.97
CA ILE A 36 20.51 -7.26 14.22
C ILE A 36 21.88 -7.87 14.53
N THR A 37 21.89 -8.99 15.25
CA THR A 37 23.08 -9.82 15.51
C THR A 37 23.14 -10.99 14.56
N ASP A 38 24.35 -11.42 14.17
CA ASP A 38 24.55 -12.63 13.36
C ASP A 38 23.74 -13.81 13.88
N ALA A 39 22.87 -14.33 13.01
CA ALA A 39 21.96 -15.41 13.34
C ALA A 39 21.95 -16.44 12.22
N ASP A 40 22.51 -17.62 12.50
CA ASP A 40 22.22 -18.81 11.70
C ASP A 40 20.81 -19.34 12.02
N ILE A 41 19.81 -18.64 11.48
CA ILE A 41 18.38 -18.90 11.64
C ILE A 41 17.72 -18.65 10.28
N ALA A 42 16.96 -19.63 9.80
CA ALA A 42 16.28 -19.58 8.51
C ALA A 42 14.82 -19.12 8.66
N VAL A 43 14.29 -18.39 7.67
CA VAL A 43 12.86 -18.08 7.55
C VAL A 43 12.17 -19.18 6.76
N THR A 44 11.53 -20.10 7.48
CA THR A 44 10.86 -21.26 6.86
C THR A 44 9.43 -20.96 6.42
N LYS A 45 8.80 -19.93 6.99
CA LYS A 45 7.48 -19.46 6.57
C LYS A 45 7.26 -18.00 6.95
N GLU A 46 6.59 -17.27 6.08
CA GLU A 46 5.98 -15.99 6.40
C GLU A 46 4.56 -15.93 5.83
N ILE A 47 3.62 -15.47 6.66
CA ILE A 47 2.29 -15.07 6.22
C ILE A 47 2.14 -13.59 6.57
N LEU A 48 2.29 -12.74 5.57
CA LEU A 48 2.08 -11.30 5.63
C LEU A 48 0.63 -11.01 5.30
N LYS A 49 -0.15 -10.54 6.28
CA LYS A 49 -1.52 -10.07 6.06
C LYS A 49 -1.58 -8.55 6.21
N VAL A 50 -2.09 -7.89 5.17
CA VAL A 50 -2.36 -6.45 5.16
C VAL A 50 -3.87 -6.22 5.02
N THR A 51 -4.42 -5.37 5.88
CA THR A 51 -5.86 -5.12 5.93
C THR A 51 -6.13 -3.63 6.06
N ARG A 52 -6.82 -3.04 5.08
CA ARG A 52 -7.25 -1.64 5.13
C ARG A 52 -8.28 -1.48 6.24
N TYR A 53 -8.09 -0.47 7.07
CA TYR A 53 -8.86 -0.21 8.27
C TYR A 53 -9.25 1.27 8.31
N LYS A 54 -10.54 1.57 8.52
CA LYS A 54 -11.08 2.94 8.63
C LYS A 54 -10.62 3.90 7.51
N GLU A 55 -10.56 3.40 6.28
CA GLU A 55 -10.17 4.11 5.04
C GLU A 55 -8.71 4.62 4.97
N GLU A 56 -8.20 5.24 6.04
CA GLU A 56 -6.89 5.92 6.07
C GLU A 56 -5.78 5.09 6.70
N PHE A 57 -6.08 3.92 7.28
CA PHE A 57 -5.10 3.11 7.97
C PHE A 57 -4.95 1.73 7.34
N LEU A 58 -3.80 1.12 7.59
CA LEU A 58 -3.52 -0.27 7.27
C LEU A 58 -3.08 -1.00 8.53
N SER A 59 -3.72 -2.13 8.81
CA SER A 59 -3.26 -3.09 9.81
C SER A 59 -2.36 -4.11 9.12
N VAL A 60 -1.19 -4.34 9.70
CA VAL A 60 -0.25 -5.38 9.26
C VAL A 60 -0.14 -6.42 10.36
N ASP A 61 -0.33 -7.69 9.99
CA ASP A 61 -0.21 -8.85 10.87
C ASP A 61 0.70 -9.86 10.16
N VAL A 62 1.86 -10.13 10.74
CA VAL A 62 2.84 -11.04 10.13
C VAL A 62 3.11 -12.20 11.07
N TYR A 63 2.94 -13.39 10.52
CA TYR A 63 3.26 -14.65 11.15
C TYR A 63 4.52 -15.22 10.52
N TYR A 64 5.52 -15.53 11.35
CA TYR A 64 6.77 -16.13 10.93
C TYR A 64 6.95 -17.52 11.55
N GLU A 65 7.49 -18.45 10.78
CA GLU A 65 8.15 -19.65 11.30
C GLU A 65 9.63 -19.57 10.97
N PHE A 66 10.45 -19.58 12.02
CA PHE A 66 11.90 -19.60 11.93
C PHE A 66 12.44 -20.97 12.34
N TYR A 67 13.54 -21.39 11.73
CA TYR A 67 14.24 -22.61 12.12
C TYR A 67 15.66 -22.31 12.57
N ASN A 68 15.97 -22.67 13.81
CA ASN A 68 17.32 -22.58 14.37
C ASN A 68 18.01 -23.95 14.27
N HIS A 69 19.02 -24.07 13.41
CA HIS A 69 19.79 -25.30 13.23
C HIS A 69 20.72 -25.61 14.42
N GLY A 70 21.10 -24.58 15.19
CA GLY A 70 22.04 -24.67 16.29
C GLY A 70 21.39 -24.92 17.66
N ASN A 71 22.17 -24.68 18.71
CA ASN A 71 21.67 -24.68 20.08
C ASN A 71 20.78 -23.46 20.36
N ASP A 72 20.10 -23.50 21.50
CA ASP A 72 19.35 -22.36 22.03
C ASP A 72 20.22 -21.11 22.06
N LYS A 73 19.72 -20.00 21.52
CA LYS A 73 20.43 -18.72 21.49
C LYS A 73 19.48 -17.55 21.61
N LYS A 74 19.98 -16.46 22.18
CA LYS A 74 19.31 -15.16 22.18
C LYS A 74 19.79 -14.37 20.98
N VAL A 75 18.84 -13.84 20.22
CA VAL A 75 19.10 -13.00 19.04
C VAL A 75 18.44 -11.65 19.26
N LEU A 76 19.17 -10.58 18.98
CA LEU A 76 18.59 -9.25 18.92
C LEU A 76 17.90 -9.10 17.56
N VAL A 77 16.60 -8.89 17.57
CA VAL A 77 15.76 -8.76 16.37
C VAL A 77 15.26 -7.33 16.27
N GLY A 78 15.21 -6.81 15.04
CA GLY A 78 14.79 -5.45 14.72
C GLY A 78 13.62 -5.41 13.74
N PHE A 79 12.80 -4.38 13.87
CA PHE A 79 11.89 -3.88 12.85
C PHE A 79 12.34 -2.46 12.50
N GLU A 80 12.88 -2.29 11.30
CA GLU A 80 13.41 -1.02 10.80
C GLU A 80 12.31 -0.26 10.06
N ALA A 81 12.09 0.99 10.43
CA ALA A 81 11.08 1.86 9.85
C ALA A 81 11.72 3.18 9.40
N PRO A 82 11.71 3.49 8.08
CA PRO A 82 12.08 4.81 7.56
C PRO A 82 11.24 5.92 8.18
N SER A 83 11.82 7.12 8.26
CA SER A 83 11.08 8.29 8.71
C SER A 83 10.06 8.75 7.66
N PRO A 84 8.98 9.41 8.08
CA PRO A 84 8.00 10.02 7.18
C PRO A 84 8.64 11.09 6.30
N SER A 85 8.13 11.35 5.10
CA SER A 85 8.62 12.43 4.25
C SER A 85 7.52 13.06 3.37
N GLY A 86 7.76 14.27 2.88
CA GLY A 86 6.80 15.05 2.10
C GLY A 86 5.82 15.85 2.96
N ASP A 87 4.55 15.93 2.54
CA ASP A 87 3.46 16.68 3.20
C ASP A 87 2.99 16.02 4.53
N VAL A 88 3.91 15.80 5.46
CA VAL A 88 3.71 15.11 6.73
C VAL A 88 4.48 15.77 7.86
N ASP A 89 4.01 15.57 9.09
CA ASP A 89 4.78 15.91 10.27
C ASP A 89 5.63 14.71 10.70
N GLY A 90 6.94 14.78 10.46
CA GLY A 90 7.92 13.76 10.82
C GLY A 90 8.52 13.90 12.22
N TYR A 91 8.03 14.80 13.07
CA TYR A 91 8.50 14.92 14.46
C TYR A 91 8.33 13.57 15.20
N PRO A 92 9.39 13.05 15.85
CA PRO A 92 9.29 11.90 16.75
C PRO A 92 8.28 12.13 17.88
N ILE A 93 7.57 11.07 18.28
CA ILE A 93 6.65 11.11 19.43
C ILE A 93 7.21 10.23 20.55
N ASN A 94 7.91 10.85 21.52
CA ASN A 94 8.54 10.16 22.65
C ASN A 94 9.52 9.04 22.20
N GLY A 95 10.38 9.36 21.24
CA GLY A 95 11.41 8.50 20.67
C GLY A 95 10.87 7.46 19.69
N LYS A 96 9.63 7.63 19.22
CA LYS A 96 8.92 6.65 18.38
C LYS A 96 8.44 7.26 17.09
N HIS A 97 8.23 6.38 16.11
CA HIS A 97 7.72 6.73 14.81
C HIS A 97 6.29 7.31 14.93
N PRO A 98 6.01 8.51 14.40
CA PRO A 98 4.73 9.22 14.63
C PRO A 98 3.51 8.49 14.04
N TYR A 99 3.70 7.73 12.96
CA TYR A 99 2.61 7.04 12.27
C TYR A 99 2.56 5.51 12.46
N ILE A 100 3.46 4.90 13.23
CA ILE A 100 3.42 3.45 13.51
C ILE A 100 2.90 3.23 14.93
N ASN A 101 1.69 2.70 15.01
CA ASN A 101 0.94 2.52 16.23
C ASN A 101 0.68 1.05 16.52
N ARG A 102 0.46 0.74 17.81
CA ARG A 102 0.09 -0.61 18.28
C ARG A 102 1.09 -1.70 17.84
N PHE A 103 2.36 -1.33 17.74
CA PHE A 103 3.42 -2.32 17.54
C PHE A 103 3.40 -3.32 18.69
N SER A 104 3.34 -4.59 18.35
CA SER A 104 3.37 -5.71 19.30
C SER A 104 4.13 -6.86 18.68
N VAL A 105 4.79 -7.64 19.53
CA VAL A 105 5.50 -8.83 19.12
C VAL A 105 5.30 -9.94 20.15
N GLU A 106 5.04 -11.14 19.65
CA GLU A 106 4.86 -12.36 20.41
C GLU A 106 5.81 -13.42 19.86
N MET A 107 6.47 -14.17 20.74
CA MET A 107 7.28 -15.33 20.37
C MET A 107 6.76 -16.56 21.11
N ASN A 108 6.43 -17.61 20.36
CA ASN A 108 5.92 -18.86 20.90
C ASN A 108 4.78 -18.64 21.92
N THR A 109 3.77 -17.83 21.58
CA THR A 109 2.62 -17.45 22.43
C THR A 109 2.93 -16.54 23.63
N VAL A 110 4.16 -16.06 23.76
CA VAL A 110 4.58 -15.15 24.84
C VAL A 110 4.86 -13.77 24.27
N ASN A 111 4.17 -12.75 24.79
CA ASN A 111 4.42 -11.35 24.45
C ASN A 111 5.85 -10.96 24.83
N LEU A 112 6.57 -10.34 23.90
CA LEU A 112 7.90 -9.78 24.14
C LEU A 112 7.80 -8.26 24.34
N SER A 113 8.55 -7.75 25.32
CA SER A 113 8.78 -6.31 25.42
C SER A 113 9.79 -5.88 24.36
N TYR A 114 9.57 -4.70 23.78
CA TYR A 114 10.47 -4.08 22.81
C TYR A 114 10.90 -2.69 23.29
N LYS A 115 11.98 -2.20 22.70
CA LYS A 115 12.46 -0.82 22.82
C LYS A 115 12.46 -0.18 21.43
N THR A 116 12.47 1.15 21.38
CA THR A 116 12.63 1.89 20.13
C THR A 116 13.91 2.71 20.22
N ALA A 117 14.67 2.75 19.13
CA ALA A 117 15.84 3.59 18.97
C ALA A 117 15.68 4.45 17.71
N ILE A 118 16.12 5.71 17.78
CA ILE A 118 16.34 6.56 16.60
C ILE A 118 17.79 6.33 16.16
N VAL A 119 18.02 6.12 14.87
CA VAL A 119 19.35 5.80 14.31
C VAL A 119 19.59 6.58 13.03
N SER A 120 20.85 6.90 12.73
CA SER A 120 21.20 7.74 11.58
C SER A 120 21.13 7.01 10.24
N ASP A 121 21.48 5.72 10.21
CA ASP A 121 21.59 4.95 8.97
C ASP A 121 21.41 3.44 9.24
N SER A 122 21.59 2.62 8.21
CA SER A 122 21.50 1.15 8.28
C SER A 122 22.67 0.46 8.99
N LEU A 123 23.76 1.18 9.29
CA LEU A 123 24.93 0.70 10.03
C LEU A 123 24.83 1.01 11.53
N TYR A 124 23.60 1.08 12.04
CA TYR A 124 23.28 1.45 13.41
C TYR A 124 23.72 0.45 14.48
N TYR A 125 24.20 -0.73 14.12
CA TYR A 125 24.65 -1.74 15.08
C TYR A 125 26.15 -1.96 14.96
N LYS A 126 26.89 -1.64 16.02
CA LYS A 126 28.36 -1.72 16.04
C LYS A 126 28.85 -2.09 17.43
N ASN A 127 29.87 -2.94 17.51
CA ASN A 127 30.51 -3.33 18.78
C ASN A 127 29.54 -3.90 19.83
N GLY A 128 28.47 -4.59 19.40
CA GLY A 128 27.50 -5.17 20.32
C GLY A 128 26.37 -4.24 20.76
N GLU A 129 26.34 -3.01 20.26
CA GLU A 129 25.41 -1.97 20.71
C GLU A 129 24.69 -1.29 19.53
N ILE A 130 23.46 -0.84 19.79
CA ILE A 130 22.72 0.04 18.88
C ILE A 130 23.22 1.47 19.12
N LEU A 131 23.71 2.11 18.06
CA LEU A 131 24.16 3.50 18.01
C LEU A 131 22.95 4.45 18.02
N ALA A 132 22.17 4.42 19.10
CA ALA A 132 20.96 5.21 19.25
C ALA A 132 21.26 6.70 19.40
N LYS A 133 20.38 7.52 18.84
CA LYS A 133 20.33 8.97 19.00
C LYS A 133 19.18 9.36 19.91
N THR A 134 19.40 10.42 20.68
CA THR A 134 18.35 11.13 21.40
C THR A 134 17.55 12.00 20.44
N GLU A 135 16.33 12.36 20.81
CA GLU A 135 15.50 13.31 20.06
C GLU A 135 16.22 14.64 19.83
N ASN A 136 16.89 15.18 20.86
CA ASN A 136 17.63 16.44 20.75
C ASN A 136 18.81 16.37 19.76
N GLU A 137 19.43 15.19 19.59
CA GLU A 137 20.51 15.02 18.62
C GLU A 137 20.01 15.04 17.17
N VAL A 138 18.75 14.64 16.93
CA VAL A 138 18.17 14.60 15.59
C VAL A 138 17.27 15.80 15.26
N ILE A 139 16.66 16.43 16.27
CA ILE A 139 15.87 17.67 16.15
C ILE A 139 16.80 18.89 16.31
N GLY A 140 17.90 18.90 15.55
CA GLY A 140 18.84 20.02 15.53
C GLY A 140 18.23 21.31 14.97
N SER A 141 19.04 22.38 14.88
CA SER A 141 18.61 23.67 14.31
C SER A 141 18.13 23.55 12.86
N ASP A 142 18.63 22.56 12.13
CA ASP A 142 18.39 22.36 10.70
C ASP A 142 17.38 21.23 10.45
N PHE A 143 16.64 20.79 11.49
CA PHE A 143 15.66 19.71 11.38
C PHE A 143 14.53 20.09 10.42
N ASN A 144 14.36 19.29 9.37
CA ASN A 144 13.22 19.36 8.49
C ASN A 144 12.20 18.28 8.85
N THR A 145 11.06 18.66 9.41
CA THR A 145 10.01 17.69 9.75
C THR A 145 9.41 16.99 8.54
N ASN A 146 9.49 17.59 7.35
CA ASN A 146 9.02 17.00 6.11
C ASN A 146 10.05 16.07 5.46
N ASP A 147 11.28 16.02 5.98
CA ASP A 147 12.33 15.12 5.50
C ASP A 147 13.33 14.78 6.63
N PRO A 148 12.91 14.04 7.67
CA PRO A 148 13.79 13.63 8.75
C PRO A 148 14.86 12.65 8.26
N GLU A 149 16.13 13.04 8.36
CA GLU A 149 17.29 12.23 7.95
C GLU A 149 17.70 11.18 9.01
N PHE A 150 16.75 10.39 9.49
CA PHE A 150 17.00 9.28 10.42
C PHE A 150 15.95 8.17 10.28
N TYR A 151 16.13 7.07 11.00
CA TYR A 151 15.26 5.90 10.99
C TYR A 151 14.88 5.49 12.42
N TYR A 152 13.83 4.69 12.53
CA TYR A 152 13.43 4.07 13.79
C TYR A 152 13.71 2.57 13.76
N VAL A 153 14.22 2.02 14.86
CA VAL A 153 14.40 0.58 15.04
C VAL A 153 13.63 0.14 16.29
N TYR A 154 12.59 -0.66 16.08
CA TYR A 154 11.90 -1.35 17.17
C TYR A 154 12.63 -2.67 17.40
N HIS A 155 13.26 -2.84 18.55
CA HIS A 155 14.13 -3.98 18.81
C HIS A 155 13.79 -4.73 20.10
N PHE A 156 14.01 -6.05 20.07
CA PHE A 156 13.72 -6.94 21.18
C PHE A 156 14.63 -8.17 21.15
N ASN A 157 14.81 -8.79 22.31
CA ASN A 157 15.55 -10.05 22.42
C ASN A 157 14.60 -11.23 22.18
N ALA A 158 14.91 -12.08 21.21
CA ALA A 158 14.20 -13.31 20.92
C ALA A 158 15.04 -14.52 21.34
N ASN A 159 14.46 -15.42 22.15
CA ASN A 159 15.14 -16.63 22.62
C ASN A 159 14.78 -17.81 21.71
N PHE A 160 15.57 -18.02 20.66
CA PHE A 160 15.36 -19.11 19.72
C PHE A 160 15.77 -20.44 20.32
N LYS A 161 14.83 -21.37 20.39
CA LYS A 161 15.08 -22.78 20.72
C LYS A 161 15.62 -23.51 19.50
N LYS A 162 16.39 -24.58 19.69
CA LYS A 162 16.71 -25.48 18.59
C LYS A 162 15.44 -25.96 17.88
N GLY A 163 15.42 -25.90 16.55
CA GLY A 163 14.27 -26.25 15.74
C GLY A 163 13.32 -25.08 15.46
N LYS A 164 12.02 -25.38 15.38
CA LYS A 164 10.97 -24.42 14.99
C LYS A 164 10.69 -23.40 16.09
N ASN A 165 10.62 -22.13 15.71
CA ASN A 165 10.19 -21.01 16.53
C ASN A 165 9.15 -20.19 15.77
N VAL A 166 8.16 -19.66 16.48
CA VAL A 166 7.12 -18.81 15.90
C VAL A 166 7.25 -17.41 16.46
N ILE A 167 7.25 -16.41 15.57
CA ILE A 167 7.12 -15.01 15.96
C ILE A 167 5.92 -14.44 15.22
N ARG A 168 5.13 -13.61 15.92
CA ARG A 168 4.07 -12.80 15.33
C ARG A 168 4.36 -11.35 15.67
N HIS A 169 4.31 -10.46 14.70
CA HIS A 169 4.26 -9.03 14.98
C HIS A 169 3.04 -8.37 14.35
N LYS A 170 2.55 -7.31 14.98
CA LYS A 170 1.41 -6.55 14.48
C LYS A 170 1.63 -5.07 14.70
N TYR A 171 1.17 -4.26 13.76
CA TYR A 171 1.17 -2.81 13.86
C TYR A 171 0.10 -2.23 12.94
N ILE A 172 -0.25 -0.97 13.19
CA ILE A 172 -1.14 -0.18 12.37
C ILE A 172 -0.41 1.09 11.99
N PHE A 173 -0.50 1.50 10.74
CA PHE A 173 -0.02 2.82 10.34
C PHE A 173 -0.96 3.52 9.37
N LYS A 174 -0.75 4.83 9.22
CA LYS A 174 -1.52 5.68 8.30
C LYS A 174 -1.03 5.44 6.87
N LEU A 175 -1.94 5.16 5.95
CA LEU A 175 -1.60 4.96 4.54
C LEU A 175 -1.02 6.25 3.95
N SER A 176 0.11 6.11 3.25
CA SER A 176 0.73 7.16 2.44
C SER A 176 -0.19 7.57 1.30
N GLY A 177 0.09 8.70 0.63
CA GLY A 177 -0.65 9.12 -0.55
C GLY A 177 0.07 10.23 -1.30
N SER A 178 -0.42 10.55 -2.49
CA SER A 178 0.15 11.62 -3.30
C SER A 178 -0.96 12.34 -4.07
N VAL A 179 -0.59 13.31 -4.90
CA VAL A 179 -1.50 13.80 -5.92
C VAL A 179 -1.95 12.63 -6.79
N MET A 180 -1.06 11.71 -7.16
CA MET A 180 -1.37 10.58 -8.04
C MET A 180 -2.10 9.43 -7.35
N ASP A 181 -1.89 9.23 -6.04
CA ASP A 181 -2.43 8.10 -5.28
C ASP A 181 -3.38 8.57 -4.18
N LYS A 182 -4.59 8.00 -4.17
CA LYS A 182 -5.54 8.16 -3.07
C LYS A 182 -4.91 7.62 -1.79
N TYR A 183 -4.29 6.45 -1.91
CA TYR A 183 -3.45 5.87 -0.89
C TYR A 183 -2.37 4.97 -1.51
N SER A 184 -1.27 4.77 -0.80
CA SER A 184 -0.21 3.81 -1.12
C SER A 184 0.32 3.11 0.14
N PHE A 185 0.90 1.94 -0.08
CA PHE A 185 1.48 1.08 0.93
C PHE A 185 2.75 0.40 0.40
N ASP A 186 3.82 0.50 1.19
CA ASP A 186 5.11 -0.12 0.93
C ASP A 186 5.40 -1.20 1.99
N TYR A 187 6.00 -2.33 1.58
CA TYR A 187 6.58 -3.31 2.51
C TYR A 187 7.93 -3.82 2.01
N ILE A 188 8.94 -3.72 2.87
CA ILE A 188 10.32 -4.13 2.56
C ILE A 188 10.44 -5.67 2.68
N LEU A 189 10.29 -6.35 1.56
CA LEU A 189 10.43 -7.80 1.38
C LEU A 189 11.90 -8.23 1.34
N THR A 190 12.80 -7.41 0.78
CA THR A 190 14.23 -7.77 0.64
C THR A 190 14.94 -7.92 1.98
N ALA A 191 14.39 -7.34 3.05
CA ALA A 191 14.88 -7.50 4.42
C ALA A 191 14.92 -8.96 4.89
N ALA A 192 14.05 -9.83 4.36
CA ALA A 192 14.07 -11.27 4.62
C ALA A 192 15.41 -11.91 4.26
N ASN A 193 16.10 -11.37 3.24
CA ASN A 193 17.37 -11.92 2.73
C ASN A 193 18.53 -11.80 3.72
N ARG A 194 18.35 -11.08 4.84
CA ARG A 194 19.34 -10.95 5.92
C ARG A 194 19.37 -12.16 6.86
N TRP A 195 18.37 -13.04 6.81
CA TRP A 195 18.37 -14.32 7.51
C TRP A 195 19.21 -15.37 6.77
N SER A 196 19.56 -16.48 7.44
CA SER A 196 20.63 -17.36 6.97
C SER A 196 20.33 -18.10 5.66
N ASN A 197 19.05 -18.40 5.39
CA ASN A 197 18.62 -19.01 4.13
C ASN A 197 18.49 -18.00 2.97
N LYS A 198 18.62 -16.69 3.22
CA LYS A 198 18.54 -15.60 2.22
C LYS A 198 17.28 -15.64 1.35
N GLN A 199 16.21 -16.20 1.90
CA GLN A 199 14.93 -16.41 1.23
C GLN A 199 13.85 -16.66 2.29
N ILE A 200 12.61 -16.76 1.85
CA ILE A 200 11.49 -17.28 2.63
C ILE A 200 11.07 -18.60 1.99
N ASP A 201 11.18 -19.71 2.71
CA ASP A 201 10.91 -21.04 2.11
C ASP A 201 9.43 -21.20 1.71
N ASP A 202 8.53 -20.53 2.42
CA ASP A 202 7.08 -20.57 2.23
C ASP A 202 6.45 -19.20 2.50
N PHE A 203 6.30 -18.39 1.46
CA PHE A 203 5.76 -17.03 1.58
C PHE A 203 4.30 -16.97 1.14
N THR A 204 3.47 -16.35 1.98
CA THR A 204 2.08 -16.00 1.65
C THR A 204 1.85 -14.51 1.94
N LEU A 205 1.33 -13.78 0.96
CA LEU A 205 0.84 -12.41 1.12
C LEU A 205 -0.68 -12.41 0.97
N ILE A 206 -1.39 -11.89 1.96
CA ILE A 206 -2.85 -11.71 1.96
C ILE A 206 -3.15 -10.21 1.97
N VAL A 207 -3.81 -9.72 0.94
CA VAL A 207 -4.19 -8.31 0.78
C VAL A 207 -5.71 -8.18 0.87
N ASP A 208 -6.18 -7.47 1.89
CA ASP A 208 -7.58 -7.13 2.09
C ASP A 208 -7.73 -5.60 2.11
N MET A 209 -8.13 -5.02 0.98
CA MET A 209 -8.40 -3.58 0.88
C MET A 209 -9.88 -3.26 1.10
N GLY A 210 -10.69 -4.22 1.54
CA GLY A 210 -12.13 -4.10 1.68
C GLY A 210 -12.90 -4.38 0.39
N ASN A 211 -14.23 -4.49 0.54
CA ASN A 211 -15.16 -4.76 -0.55
C ASN A 211 -15.37 -3.54 -1.45
N GLU A 212 -15.79 -3.80 -2.69
CA GLU A 212 -16.02 -2.79 -3.74
C GLU A 212 -14.81 -1.86 -3.93
N ALA A 213 -13.60 -2.43 -3.83
CA ALA A 213 -12.34 -1.70 -3.88
C ALA A 213 -11.58 -1.96 -5.18
N SER A 214 -10.85 -0.96 -5.66
CA SER A 214 -9.86 -1.15 -6.71
C SER A 214 -8.50 -0.64 -6.27
N PHE A 215 -7.45 -1.41 -6.57
CA PHE A 215 -6.07 -1.07 -6.28
C PHE A 215 -5.15 -1.77 -7.28
N SER A 216 -3.91 -1.32 -7.33
CA SER A 216 -2.87 -1.83 -8.21
C SER A 216 -1.70 -2.32 -7.37
N ILE A 217 -1.04 -3.39 -7.81
CA ILE A 217 0.20 -3.89 -7.20
C ILE A 217 1.31 -3.87 -8.24
N ASN A 218 2.44 -3.24 -7.90
CA ASN A 218 3.63 -3.22 -8.75
C ASN A 218 4.22 -4.63 -8.90
N LYS A 219 4.65 -5.00 -10.12
CA LYS A 219 5.19 -6.33 -10.49
C LYS A 219 6.68 -6.49 -10.19
N SER A 220 7.21 -5.71 -9.27
CA SER A 220 8.63 -5.73 -8.91
C SER A 220 9.07 -7.08 -8.32
N PHE A 221 8.21 -7.75 -7.54
CA PHE A 221 8.53 -8.99 -6.83
C PHE A 221 7.85 -10.26 -7.37
N TYR A 222 7.00 -10.15 -8.39
CA TYR A 222 6.27 -11.28 -8.97
C TYR A 222 6.17 -11.19 -10.50
N SER A 223 5.95 -12.34 -11.15
CA SER A 223 6.06 -12.46 -12.60
C SER A 223 4.74 -12.69 -13.33
N GLY A 224 3.75 -13.28 -12.64
CA GLY A 224 2.59 -13.87 -13.30
C GLY A 224 1.25 -13.54 -12.65
N ASN A 225 0.18 -13.63 -13.45
CA ASN A 225 -1.20 -13.53 -12.97
C ASN A 225 -1.62 -14.78 -12.17
N GLU A 226 -0.99 -15.91 -12.48
CA GLU A 226 -1.17 -17.21 -11.82
C GLU A 226 -0.62 -17.25 -10.40
N ASP A 227 0.28 -16.33 -10.05
CA ASP A 227 0.79 -16.21 -8.70
C ASP A 227 -0.27 -15.66 -7.71
N TRP A 228 -1.39 -15.13 -8.24
CA TRP A 228 -2.44 -14.45 -7.48
C TRP A 228 -3.77 -15.21 -7.50
N GLU A 229 -4.39 -15.36 -6.34
CA GLU A 229 -5.73 -15.93 -6.16
C GLU A 229 -6.66 -14.91 -5.50
N ILE A 230 -7.89 -14.79 -6.01
CA ILE A 230 -8.95 -14.01 -5.35
C ILE A 230 -9.78 -14.97 -4.50
N THR A 231 -9.77 -14.75 -3.19
CA THR A 231 -10.72 -15.38 -2.27
C THR A 231 -11.95 -14.50 -2.19
N GLY A 232 -13.03 -14.89 -2.86
CA GLY A 232 -14.26 -14.10 -2.96
C GLY A 232 -14.62 -13.80 -4.41
N LYS A 233 -15.05 -12.57 -4.69
CA LYS A 233 -15.45 -12.10 -6.02
C LYS A 233 -14.61 -10.91 -6.45
N GLY A 234 -14.03 -11.00 -7.64
CA GLY A 234 -13.29 -9.91 -8.22
C GLY A 234 -12.65 -10.28 -9.55
N LEU A 235 -11.90 -9.34 -10.08
CA LEU A 235 -11.20 -9.45 -11.35
C LEU A 235 -9.75 -8.99 -11.20
N LYS A 236 -8.86 -9.68 -11.92
CA LYS A 236 -7.46 -9.30 -12.11
C LYS A 236 -7.28 -8.82 -13.54
N SER A 237 -6.81 -7.60 -13.73
CA SER A 237 -6.48 -7.03 -15.03
C SER A 237 -4.97 -7.01 -15.19
N PHE A 238 -4.44 -8.12 -15.69
CA PHE A 238 -3.01 -8.31 -15.95
C PHE A 238 -2.65 -7.94 -17.39
N ASN A 239 -1.67 -7.05 -17.55
CA ASN A 239 -1.08 -6.71 -18.84
C ASN A 239 0.44 -6.77 -18.74
N LYS A 240 1.10 -7.68 -19.48
CA LYS A 240 2.57 -7.89 -19.42
C LYS A 240 3.42 -6.64 -19.63
N GLU A 241 2.94 -5.67 -20.40
CA GLU A 241 3.69 -4.45 -20.75
C GLU A 241 3.59 -3.37 -19.66
N ARG A 242 2.63 -3.48 -18.73
CA ARG A 242 2.48 -2.55 -17.61
C ARG A 242 3.28 -3.02 -16.40
N GLU A 243 3.82 -2.08 -15.64
CA GLU A 243 4.51 -2.35 -14.37
C GLU A 243 3.56 -2.78 -13.24
N PHE A 244 2.26 -2.52 -13.40
CA PHE A 244 1.24 -2.78 -12.39
C PHE A 244 0.22 -3.80 -12.88
N THR A 245 -0.32 -4.58 -11.94
CA THR A 245 -1.55 -5.36 -12.12
C THR A 245 -2.67 -4.66 -11.38
N ASP A 246 -3.80 -4.42 -12.06
CA ASP A 246 -4.97 -3.82 -11.43
C ASP A 246 -5.91 -4.91 -10.89
N PHE A 247 -6.43 -4.71 -9.69
CA PHE A 247 -7.36 -5.61 -9.02
C PHE A 247 -8.66 -4.88 -8.73
N TYR A 248 -9.78 -5.54 -8.99
CA TYR A 248 -11.13 -5.04 -8.77
C TYR A 248 -11.86 -6.05 -7.90
N ILE A 249 -12.03 -5.75 -6.60
CA ILE A 249 -12.56 -6.68 -5.60
C ILE A 249 -13.98 -6.26 -5.24
N GLU A 250 -14.97 -7.04 -5.66
CA GLU A 250 -16.37 -6.87 -5.23
C GLU A 250 -16.49 -7.32 -3.77
N GLU A 251 -15.94 -8.49 -3.45
CA GLU A 251 -16.02 -9.09 -2.12
C GLU A 251 -14.78 -9.94 -1.83
N GLY A 252 -14.21 -9.81 -0.64
CA GLY A 252 -13.15 -10.70 -0.15
C GLY A 252 -11.74 -10.14 -0.27
N SER A 253 -10.76 -11.00 -0.54
CA SER A 253 -9.33 -10.67 -0.46
C SER A 253 -8.50 -11.29 -1.58
N LEU A 254 -7.29 -10.78 -1.74
CA LEU A 254 -6.29 -11.26 -2.69
C LEU A 254 -5.20 -12.03 -1.95
N THR A 255 -4.73 -13.15 -2.51
CA THR A 255 -3.64 -13.96 -1.94
C THR A 255 -2.56 -14.25 -2.98
N PHE A 256 -1.31 -14.06 -2.60
CA PHE A 256 -0.12 -14.51 -3.33
C PHE A 256 0.57 -15.58 -2.50
N HIS A 257 1.02 -16.65 -3.14
CA HIS A 257 1.76 -17.73 -2.48
C HIS A 257 2.93 -18.21 -3.33
N LYS A 258 4.11 -18.31 -2.71
CA LYS A 258 5.33 -18.76 -3.39
C LYS A 258 6.23 -19.56 -2.46
N LYS A 259 6.71 -20.72 -2.94
CA LYS A 259 7.78 -21.49 -2.30
C LYS A 259 9.14 -20.97 -2.71
N ASN A 260 10.12 -21.08 -1.80
CA ASN A 260 11.50 -20.62 -2.00
C ASN A 260 11.54 -19.18 -2.54
N PHE A 261 10.77 -18.31 -1.91
CA PHE A 261 10.58 -16.93 -2.34
C PHE A 261 11.83 -16.11 -2.02
N VAL A 262 12.48 -15.59 -3.07
CA VAL A 262 13.61 -14.67 -2.99
C VAL A 262 13.16 -13.35 -3.58
N SER A 263 12.89 -12.35 -2.74
CA SER A 263 12.54 -11.02 -3.23
C SER A 263 13.79 -10.25 -3.65
N LYS A 264 13.70 -9.56 -4.79
CA LYS A 264 14.72 -8.61 -5.27
C LYS A 264 14.26 -7.16 -5.21
N ASP A 265 13.00 -6.96 -4.88
CA ASP A 265 12.33 -5.68 -4.81
C ASP A 265 11.24 -5.71 -3.72
N GLU A 266 10.62 -4.57 -3.50
CA GLU A 266 9.64 -4.35 -2.43
C GLU A 266 8.20 -4.45 -2.93
N LEU A 267 7.29 -4.75 -1.99
CA LEU A 267 5.86 -4.70 -2.26
C LEU A 267 5.41 -3.24 -2.28
N TYR A 268 4.78 -2.83 -3.37
CA TYR A 268 4.08 -1.56 -3.47
C TYR A 268 2.63 -1.77 -3.93
N ILE A 269 1.69 -1.31 -3.11
CA ILE A 269 0.25 -1.33 -3.38
C ILE A 269 -0.22 0.13 -3.44
N SER A 270 -0.98 0.49 -4.47
CA SER A 270 -1.57 1.82 -4.55
C SER A 270 -3.00 1.80 -5.06
N SER A 271 -3.76 2.82 -4.69
CA SER A 271 -5.02 3.16 -5.36
C SER A 271 -4.82 4.51 -5.99
N SER A 272 -4.86 4.57 -7.31
CA SER A 272 -4.74 5.82 -8.04
C SER A 272 -5.85 6.80 -7.67
N ARG A 273 -5.51 8.09 -7.64
CA ARG A 273 -6.48 9.18 -7.66
C ARG A 273 -7.14 9.27 -9.02
N ASN A 274 -8.25 9.97 -9.00
CA ASN A 274 -9.23 10.00 -10.07
C ASN A 274 -8.79 10.74 -11.32
N PHE A 275 -7.52 11.12 -11.50
CA PHE A 275 -7.06 11.87 -12.68
C PHE A 275 -7.29 11.13 -14.00
N GLN A 276 -7.32 9.79 -13.94
CA GLN A 276 -7.70 8.95 -15.07
C GLN A 276 -9.22 8.94 -15.34
N TYR A 277 -10.03 9.42 -14.40
CA TYR A 277 -11.48 9.54 -14.51
C TYR A 277 -11.87 10.97 -14.88
N CYS A 278 -13.13 11.13 -15.28
CA CYS A 278 -13.64 12.42 -15.73
C CYS A 278 -13.45 13.54 -14.71
N GLN A 279 -12.77 14.61 -15.13
CA GLN A 279 -12.53 15.82 -14.33
C GLN A 279 -13.49 16.96 -14.69
N LYS A 280 -14.62 16.63 -15.33
CA LYS A 280 -15.63 17.61 -15.71
C LYS A 280 -16.53 17.92 -14.51
N GLU A 281 -17.06 19.13 -14.49
CA GLU A 281 -18.07 19.53 -13.49
C GLU A 281 -19.30 18.63 -13.58
N GLU A 282 -19.74 18.32 -14.79
CA GLU A 282 -20.82 17.37 -15.06
C GLU A 282 -20.27 16.12 -15.76
N PHE A 283 -20.77 14.96 -15.36
CA PHE A 283 -20.45 13.71 -16.06
C PHE A 283 -21.12 13.68 -17.44
N ASP A 284 -20.30 13.55 -18.48
CA ASP A 284 -20.69 13.35 -19.88
C ASP A 284 -20.23 11.98 -20.38
N ALA A 285 -21.14 11.05 -20.63
CA ALA A 285 -20.80 9.70 -21.10
C ALA A 285 -20.06 9.64 -22.45
N GLN A 286 -20.07 10.72 -23.24
CA GLN A 286 -19.33 10.79 -24.51
C GLN A 286 -17.84 11.13 -24.29
N GLU A 287 -17.56 12.02 -23.33
CA GLU A 287 -16.20 12.48 -23.02
C GLU A 287 -15.56 11.68 -21.88
N CYS A 288 -16.35 11.38 -20.85
CA CYS A 288 -15.97 10.60 -19.67
C CYS A 288 -15.94 9.10 -20.01
N THR A 289 -14.93 8.64 -20.73
CA THR A 289 -14.87 7.25 -21.24
C THR A 289 -14.41 6.22 -20.22
N ILE A 290 -13.82 6.64 -19.10
CA ILE A 290 -13.36 5.77 -18.00
C ILE A 290 -14.08 6.17 -16.71
N ILE A 291 -14.66 5.18 -16.03
CA ILE A 291 -15.34 5.37 -14.74
C ILE A 291 -14.83 4.33 -13.72
N PRO A 292 -14.69 4.66 -12.42
CA PRO A 292 -14.10 3.74 -11.46
C PRO A 292 -14.99 2.56 -11.07
N PHE A 293 -14.32 1.45 -10.81
CA PHE A 293 -14.88 0.33 -10.06
C PHE A 293 -15.11 0.68 -8.57
N ASP A 294 -14.15 1.35 -7.92
CA ASP A 294 -14.23 1.69 -6.49
C ASP A 294 -15.44 2.60 -6.18
N ILE A 295 -16.18 2.28 -5.11
CA ILE A 295 -17.39 3.03 -4.71
C ILE A 295 -17.09 4.42 -4.13
N SER A 296 -15.90 4.66 -3.59
CA SER A 296 -15.55 5.91 -2.92
C SER A 296 -15.48 7.12 -3.86
N PHE A 297 -15.44 6.90 -5.18
CA PHE A 297 -15.53 7.99 -6.15
C PHE A 297 -16.95 8.40 -6.50
N GLN A 298 -17.97 7.62 -6.12
CA GLN A 298 -19.36 7.92 -6.49
C GLN A 298 -19.81 9.32 -6.02
N GLU A 299 -19.31 9.77 -4.87
CA GLU A 299 -19.60 11.11 -4.35
C GLU A 299 -19.08 12.25 -5.23
N LYS A 300 -18.18 11.99 -6.18
CA LYS A 300 -17.73 12.98 -7.16
C LYS A 300 -18.51 12.92 -8.47
N LEU A 301 -19.37 11.93 -8.63
CA LEU A 301 -20.21 11.69 -9.80
C LEU A 301 -21.66 12.05 -9.45
N GLN A 302 -21.90 13.32 -9.17
CA GLN A 302 -23.18 13.83 -8.67
C GLN A 302 -23.99 14.52 -9.76
N ASP A 303 -23.32 15.26 -10.64
CA ASP A 303 -23.95 16.02 -11.71
C ASP A 303 -23.75 15.33 -13.07
N VAL A 304 -24.71 15.50 -13.97
CA VAL A 304 -24.77 14.81 -15.26
C VAL A 304 -25.19 15.78 -16.35
N LYS A 305 -24.51 15.71 -17.50
CA LYS A 305 -24.74 16.61 -18.62
C LYS A 305 -26.09 16.38 -19.32
N ASP A 306 -26.50 15.10 -19.43
CA ASP A 306 -27.70 14.72 -20.17
C ASP A 306 -28.31 13.39 -19.68
N GLU A 307 -29.47 13.03 -20.26
CA GLU A 307 -30.21 11.81 -19.91
C GLU A 307 -29.40 10.53 -20.17
N LYS A 308 -28.54 10.53 -21.21
CA LYS A 308 -27.67 9.38 -21.50
C LYS A 308 -26.63 9.19 -20.41
N SER A 309 -26.01 10.28 -19.98
CA SER A 309 -24.99 10.31 -18.94
C SER A 309 -25.57 9.90 -17.58
N TYR A 310 -26.77 10.37 -17.25
CA TYR A 310 -27.55 9.87 -16.12
C TYR A 310 -27.80 8.36 -16.20
N LYS A 311 -28.25 7.86 -17.35
CA LYS A 311 -28.49 6.42 -17.53
C LYS A 311 -27.23 5.60 -17.37
N ILE A 312 -26.05 6.12 -17.73
CA ILE A 312 -24.78 5.48 -17.38
C ILE A 312 -24.61 5.48 -15.86
N LEU A 313 -24.53 6.64 -15.18
CA LEU A 313 -24.26 6.66 -13.74
C LEU A 313 -25.26 5.83 -12.91
N ARG A 314 -26.56 5.93 -13.19
CA ARG A 314 -27.62 5.15 -12.54
C ARG A 314 -27.40 3.65 -12.64
N ASN A 315 -26.75 3.18 -13.72
CA ASN A 315 -26.53 1.76 -13.96
C ASN A 315 -25.17 1.25 -13.44
N LEU A 316 -24.30 2.13 -12.93
CA LEU A 316 -22.95 1.78 -12.46
C LEU A 316 -22.94 0.69 -11.38
N PRO A 317 -23.82 0.70 -10.34
CA PRO A 317 -23.82 -0.33 -9.32
C PRO A 317 -24.09 -1.73 -9.90
N TYR A 318 -24.95 -1.82 -10.91
CA TYR A 318 -25.29 -3.09 -11.55
C TYR A 318 -24.21 -3.52 -12.54
N ALA A 319 -23.54 -2.56 -13.20
CA ALA A 319 -22.41 -2.84 -14.09
C ALA A 319 -21.24 -3.47 -13.32
N ARG A 320 -20.93 -2.99 -12.11
CA ARG A 320 -19.87 -3.55 -11.24
C ARG A 320 -20.07 -5.04 -10.93
N ARG A 321 -21.34 -5.47 -10.89
CA ARG A 321 -21.76 -6.87 -10.67
C ARG A 321 -22.01 -7.65 -11.97
N GLY A 322 -21.65 -7.04 -13.11
CA GLY A 322 -21.68 -7.69 -14.42
C GLY A 322 -23.04 -7.73 -15.11
N TYR A 323 -24.00 -6.89 -14.72
CA TYR A 323 -25.32 -6.87 -15.37
C TYR A 323 -25.20 -6.69 -16.89
N VAL A 324 -25.95 -7.50 -17.64
CA VAL A 324 -25.99 -7.45 -19.11
C VAL A 324 -27.11 -6.51 -19.54
N PHE A 325 -26.73 -5.38 -20.12
CA PHE A 325 -27.67 -4.32 -20.50
C PHE A 325 -28.31 -4.60 -21.86
N LYS A 326 -29.63 -4.47 -21.92
CA LYS A 326 -30.39 -4.54 -23.19
C LYS A 326 -30.27 -3.27 -24.04
N THR A 327 -29.95 -2.14 -23.41
CA THR A 327 -29.80 -0.86 -24.09
C THR A 327 -28.39 -0.75 -24.66
N ASP A 328 -28.27 -0.74 -25.98
CA ASP A 328 -26.99 -0.84 -26.70
C ASP A 328 -25.94 0.16 -26.24
N PHE A 329 -26.29 1.44 -26.09
CA PHE A 329 -25.31 2.46 -25.70
C PHE A 329 -24.77 2.26 -24.28
N ILE A 330 -25.60 1.73 -23.35
CA ILE A 330 -25.18 1.43 -21.98
C ILE A 330 -24.25 0.21 -21.99
N GLN A 331 -24.63 -0.83 -22.73
CA GLN A 331 -23.82 -2.03 -22.87
C GLN A 331 -22.46 -1.72 -23.50
N ALA A 332 -22.44 -0.91 -24.55
CA ALA A 332 -21.23 -0.49 -25.25
C ALA A 332 -20.34 0.40 -24.39
N TYR A 333 -20.91 1.26 -23.55
CA TYR A 333 -20.13 2.08 -22.61
C TYR A 333 -19.39 1.19 -21.59
N TYR A 334 -20.08 0.24 -20.96
CA TYR A 334 -19.46 -0.62 -19.95
C TYR A 334 -18.50 -1.65 -20.53
N GLN A 335 -18.72 -2.13 -21.76
CA GLN A 335 -17.77 -3.02 -22.45
C GLN A 335 -16.38 -2.42 -22.64
N LYS A 336 -16.24 -1.09 -22.57
CA LYS A 336 -14.94 -0.40 -22.67
C LYS A 336 -14.19 -0.36 -21.33
N GLN A 337 -14.86 -0.64 -20.21
CA GLN A 337 -14.25 -0.57 -18.89
C GLN A 337 -13.44 -1.84 -18.61
N SER A 338 -12.19 -1.69 -18.18
CA SER A 338 -11.29 -2.81 -17.89
C SER A 338 -11.81 -3.74 -16.78
N TRP A 339 -12.66 -3.22 -15.91
CA TRP A 339 -13.23 -3.95 -14.78
C TRP A 339 -14.59 -4.59 -15.07
N TYR A 340 -15.24 -4.28 -16.21
CA TYR A 340 -16.57 -4.81 -16.51
C TYR A 340 -16.48 -6.22 -17.09
N THR A 341 -17.04 -7.19 -16.37
CA THR A 341 -17.19 -8.58 -16.82
C THR A 341 -18.65 -8.96 -16.82
N LYS A 342 -19.17 -9.46 -17.95
CA LYS A 342 -20.58 -9.90 -18.04
C LYS A 342 -20.84 -11.08 -17.10
N ASN A 343 -21.90 -10.97 -16.31
CA ASN A 343 -22.47 -12.04 -15.52
C ASN A 343 -23.91 -12.30 -16.00
N PRO A 344 -24.13 -13.26 -16.92
CA PRO A 344 -25.45 -13.55 -17.46
C PRO A 344 -26.46 -14.04 -16.41
N THR A 345 -26.00 -14.47 -15.23
CA THR A 345 -26.85 -14.96 -14.14
C THR A 345 -27.24 -13.86 -13.14
N TYR A 346 -26.61 -12.68 -13.22
CA TYR A 346 -26.91 -11.58 -12.32
C TYR A 346 -28.26 -10.94 -12.65
N VAL A 347 -29.09 -10.79 -11.63
CA VAL A 347 -30.37 -10.09 -11.69
C VAL A 347 -30.23 -8.75 -10.98
N ALA A 348 -30.57 -7.66 -11.67
CA ALA A 348 -30.47 -6.32 -11.09
C ALA A 348 -31.54 -6.11 -10.00
N GLU A 349 -31.10 -6.10 -8.75
CA GLU A 349 -31.94 -5.84 -7.58
C GLU A 349 -31.36 -4.71 -6.74
N LEU A 350 -32.23 -3.94 -6.09
CA LEU A 350 -31.81 -2.85 -5.22
C LEU A 350 -31.25 -3.38 -3.89
N GLU A 351 -31.82 -4.47 -3.36
CA GLU A 351 -31.50 -4.97 -2.02
C GLU A 351 -30.03 -5.39 -1.82
N PRO A 352 -29.38 -6.08 -2.76
CA PRO A 352 -27.98 -6.47 -2.62
C PRO A 352 -26.99 -5.31 -2.71
N LEU A 353 -27.41 -4.12 -3.18
CA LEU A 353 -26.51 -2.97 -3.29
C LEU A 353 -26.07 -2.47 -1.91
N THR A 354 -24.87 -1.93 -1.85
CA THR A 354 -24.35 -1.32 -0.61
C THR A 354 -25.20 -0.13 -0.18
N LYS A 355 -25.14 0.23 1.11
CA LYS A 355 -25.82 1.43 1.62
C LYS A 355 -25.34 2.70 0.90
N ALA A 356 -24.05 2.79 0.58
CA ALA A 356 -23.48 3.91 -0.16
C ALA A 356 -24.10 4.02 -1.57
N GLU A 357 -24.14 2.92 -2.32
CA GLU A 357 -24.76 2.88 -3.65
C GLU A 357 -26.26 3.22 -3.61
N LYS A 358 -27.01 2.67 -2.64
CA LYS A 358 -28.43 2.98 -2.45
C LYS A 358 -28.66 4.47 -2.19
N ASN A 359 -27.83 5.08 -1.35
CA ASN A 359 -27.90 6.51 -1.06
C ASN A 359 -27.54 7.36 -2.28
N TRP A 360 -26.47 6.99 -2.99
CA TRP A 360 -26.04 7.68 -4.20
C TRP A 360 -27.09 7.62 -5.31
N LEU A 361 -27.74 6.47 -5.53
CA LEU A 361 -28.83 6.34 -6.50
C LEU A 361 -30.04 7.23 -6.15
N LYS A 362 -30.37 7.37 -4.86
CA LYS A 362 -31.42 8.30 -4.40
C LYS A 362 -31.03 9.75 -4.67
N PHE A 363 -29.78 10.10 -4.35
CA PHE A 363 -29.21 11.43 -4.60
C PHE A 363 -29.24 11.77 -6.09
N LEU A 364 -28.72 10.89 -6.96
CA LEU A 364 -28.73 11.08 -8.41
C LEU A 364 -30.15 11.31 -8.94
N LYS A 365 -31.14 10.53 -8.47
CA LYS A 365 -32.52 10.70 -8.94
C LYS A 365 -33.13 12.05 -8.50
N ALA A 366 -32.76 12.57 -7.33
CA ALA A 366 -33.32 13.80 -6.80
C ALA A 366 -32.76 15.06 -7.45
N ASN A 367 -31.51 15.02 -7.92
CA ASN A 367 -30.78 16.18 -8.42
C ASN A 367 -30.71 16.26 -9.95
N VAL A 368 -31.46 15.42 -10.65
CA VAL A 368 -31.49 15.39 -12.11
C VAL A 368 -32.70 16.17 -12.61
N SER A 369 -32.43 17.27 -13.28
CA SER A 369 -33.38 18.12 -13.99
C SER A 369 -32.94 18.14 -15.46
N PHE A 370 -33.75 17.58 -16.36
CA PHE A 370 -33.50 17.63 -17.80
C PHE A 370 -34.38 18.66 -18.49
#